data_AF-A0A497NFJ8-F1
#
_entry.id   AF-A0A497NFJ8-F1
#
_cell.length_a   1.000
_cell.length_b   1.000
_cell.length_c   1.000
_cell.angle_alpha   90.00
_cell.angle_beta   90.00
_cell.angle_gamma   90.00
#
_symmetry.space_group_name_H-M   'P 1'
#
loop_
_entity.id
_entity.type
_entity.pdbx_description
1 polymer ?
#
loop_
_entity_poly.entity_id
_entity_poly.type
_entity_poly.pdbx_seq_one_letter_code
_entity_poly.pdbx_strand_id
1 'polypeptide(L)' 'MARTIAVSDDVYELLVKSKLPNESFSDVIRRSLKKGMRLSDIAGSLTISKEEWDRVEKVFENQKRMDAEKRNKLLRK' A
#
# COMPACT_ATOMS: atom_id res chain seq x y z
N MET A 1 -1.74 -31.49 -3.92
CA MET A 1 -2.49 -31.37 -5.20
C MET A 1 -2.68 -29.90 -5.49
N ALA A 2 -2.23 -29.42 -6.64
CA ALA A 2 -2.52 -28.05 -7.08
C ALA A 2 -3.96 -28.00 -7.64
N ARG A 3 -4.70 -26.95 -7.29
CA ARG A 3 -6.01 -26.64 -7.87
C ARG A 3 -5.92 -25.27 -8.53
N THR A 4 -6.45 -25.16 -9.74
CA THR A 4 -6.44 -23.90 -10.50
C THR A 4 -7.71 -23.12 -10.19
N ILE A 5 -7.57 -21.82 -9.94
CA ILE A 5 -8.67 -20.87 -9.86
C ILE A 5 -8.46 -19.80 -10.94
N ALA A 6 -9.54 -19.36 -11.57
CA ALA A 6 -9.52 -18.18 -12.41
C ALA A 6 -9.92 -16.97 -11.58
N VAL A 7 -9.22 -15.86 -11.78
CA VAL A 7 -9.47 -14.57 -11.13
C VAL A 7 -9.49 -13.48 -12.19
N SER A 8 -10.15 -12.37 -11.92
CA SER A 8 -10.10 -11.19 -12.77
C SER A 8 -8.71 -10.53 -12.72
N ASP A 9 -8.38 -9.76 -13.75
CA ASP A 9 -7.05 -9.14 -13.90
C ASP A 9 -6.71 -8.21 -12.72
N ASP A 10 -7.69 -7.45 -12.23
CA ASP A 10 -7.53 -6.58 -11.05
C ASP A 10 -7.16 -7.37 -9.79
N VAL A 11 -7.74 -8.55 -9.58
CA VAL A 11 -7.42 -9.44 -8.47
C VAL A 11 -6.02 -10.03 -8.63
N TYR A 12 -5.62 -10.39 -9.84
CA TYR A 12 -4.27 -10.87 -10.11
C TYR A 12 -3.22 -9.81 -9.77
N GLU A 13 -3.43 -8.57 -10.19
CA GLU A 13 -2.54 -7.44 -9.87
C GLU A 13 -2.46 -7.19 -8.35
N LEU A 14 -3.57 -7.28 -7.63
CA LEU A 14 -3.58 -7.17 -6.17
C LEU A 14 -2.76 -8.28 -5.50
N LEU A 15 -2.85 -9.50 -6.01
CA LEU A 15 -2.06 -10.62 -5.51
C LEU A 15 -0.57 -10.43 -5.78
N VAL A 16 -0.19 -9.92 -6.95
CA VAL A 16 1.21 -9.60 -7.29
C VAL A 16 1.76 -8.54 -6.33
N LYS A 17 1.01 -7.46 -6.10
CA LYS A 17 1.41 -6.38 -5.17
C LYS A 17 1.48 -6.80 -3.71
N SER A 18 0.81 -7.90 -3.33
CA SER A 18 0.75 -8.39 -1.95
C SER A 18 1.75 -9.52 -1.66
N LYS A 19 2.37 -10.08 -2.70
CA LYS A 19 3.28 -11.22 -2.63
C LYS A 19 4.66 -10.79 -2.13
N LEU A 20 5.14 -11.44 -1.07
CA LEU A 20 6.48 -11.23 -0.55
C LEU A 20 7.55 -12.00 -1.37
N PRO A 21 8.84 -11.62 -1.26
CA PRO A 21 9.93 -12.38 -1.87
C PRO A 21 9.91 -13.84 -1.41
N ASN A 22 10.00 -14.78 -2.36
CA ASN A 22 9.94 -16.23 -2.14
C ASN A 22 8.59 -16.78 -1.61
N GLU A 23 7.50 -15.98 -1.63
CA GLU A 23 6.15 -16.41 -1.23
C GLU A 23 5.35 -16.93 -2.45
N SER A 24 4.52 -17.98 -2.31
CA SER A 24 3.60 -18.40 -3.37
C SER A 24 2.27 -17.65 -3.32
N PHE A 25 1.52 -17.59 -4.42
CA PHE A 25 0.17 -16.97 -4.40
C PHE A 25 -0.77 -17.67 -3.41
N SER A 26 -0.61 -18.99 -3.24
CA SER A 26 -1.35 -19.76 -2.25
C SER A 26 -1.06 -19.32 -0.82
N ASP A 27 0.18 -18.89 -0.54
CA ASP A 27 0.58 -18.40 0.78
C ASP A 27 0.00 -17.01 1.04
N VAL A 28 0.01 -16.13 0.03
CA VAL A 28 -0.66 -14.82 0.09
C VAL A 28 -2.14 -14.99 0.42
N ILE A 29 -2.86 -15.85 -0.32
CA ILE A 29 -4.29 -16.12 -0.09
C ILE A 29 -4.50 -16.67 1.34
N ARG A 30 -3.67 -17.63 1.77
CA ARG A 30 -3.78 -18.23 3.11
C ARG A 30 -3.55 -17.19 4.22
N ARG A 31 -2.57 -16.30 4.06
CA ARG A 31 -2.27 -15.22 5.02
C ARG A 31 -3.42 -14.22 5.10
N SER A 32 -3.94 -13.79 3.96
CA SER A 32 -5.06 -12.86 3.88
C SER A 32 -6.35 -13.43 4.50
N LEU A 33 -6.64 -14.71 4.27
CA LEU A 33 -7.82 -15.38 4.83
C LEU A 33 -7.71 -15.69 6.34
N LYS A 34 -6.51 -15.95 6.86
CA LYS A 34 -6.33 -16.41 8.25
C LYS A 34 -6.41 -15.31 9.31
N LYS A 35 -6.13 -14.05 8.98
CA LYS A 35 -5.89 -13.02 10.02
C LYS A 35 -6.63 -11.69 9.79
N GLY A 36 -7.22 -11.49 8.62
CA GLY A 36 -7.48 -10.14 8.11
C GLY A 36 -6.15 -9.45 7.81
N MET A 37 -6.01 -8.82 6.65
CA MET A 37 -4.77 -8.13 6.28
C MET A 37 -4.42 -7.07 7.33
N ARG A 38 -3.26 -7.21 8.00
CA ARG A 38 -2.70 -6.15 8.84
C ARG A 38 -1.79 -5.28 7.99
N LEU A 39 -1.70 -3.99 8.31
CA LEU A 39 -0.80 -3.05 7.61
C LEU A 39 0.66 -3.52 7.63
N SER A 40 1.08 -4.23 8.68
CA SER A 40 2.40 -4.85 8.79
C SER A 40 2.68 -5.89 7.70
N ASP A 41 1.64 -6.50 7.14
CA ASP A 41 1.76 -7.59 6.18
C ASP A 41 2.03 -7.08 4.75
N ILE A 42 2.02 -5.76 4.54
CA ILE A 42 2.32 -5.05 3.29
C ILE A 42 3.75 -4.44 3.35
N ALA A 43 4.44 -4.54 4.49
CA ALA A 43 5.79 -4.04 4.62
C ALA A 43 6.75 -4.87 3.73
N GLY A 44 7.38 -4.20 2.75
CA GLY A 44 8.36 -4.82 1.85
C GLY A 44 7.79 -5.48 0.60
N SER A 45 6.47 -5.46 0.38
CA SER A 45 5.85 -6.00 -0.84
C SER A 45 5.91 -5.05 -2.04
N LEU A 46 6.60 -3.90 -1.92
CA LEU A 46 6.71 -2.88 -2.98
C LEU A 46 5.35 -2.49 -3.59
N THR A 47 4.31 -2.46 -2.76
CA THR A 47 2.91 -2.26 -3.18
C THR A 47 2.65 -0.90 -3.84
N ILE A 48 3.54 0.08 -3.61
CA ILE A 48 3.51 1.41 -4.23
C ILE A 48 4.82 1.58 -5.01
N SER A 49 4.70 1.93 -6.29
CA SER A 49 5.82 2.32 -7.15
C SER A 49 6.37 3.70 -6.77
N LYS A 50 7.58 4.03 -7.24
CA LYS A 50 8.15 5.37 -7.00
C LYS A 50 7.28 6.47 -7.62
N GLU A 51 6.76 6.23 -8.81
CA GLU A 51 5.93 7.17 -9.55
C GLU A 51 4.55 7.39 -8.88
N GLU A 52 4.01 6.37 -8.21
CA GLU A 52 2.82 6.52 -7.36
C GLU A 52 3.14 7.31 -6.09
N TRP A 53 4.30 7.08 -5.47
CA TRP A 53 4.74 7.83 -4.29
C TRP A 53 4.98 9.31 -4.59
N ASP A 54 5.63 9.63 -5.71
CA ASP A 54 5.88 11.01 -6.15
C ASP A 54 4.57 11.79 -6.37
N ARG A 55 3.53 11.11 -6.85
CA ARG A 55 2.19 11.72 -6.99
C ARG A 55 1.58 12.07 -5.64
N VAL A 56 1.72 11.19 -4.66
CA VAL A 56 1.27 11.46 -3.29
C VAL A 56 2.05 12.65 -2.71
N GLU A 57 3.36 12.66 -2.85
CA GLU A 57 4.22 13.73 -2.30
C GLU A 57 3.83 15.12 -2.83
N LYS A 58 3.60 15.26 -4.13
CA LYS A 58 3.14 16.51 -4.75
C LYS A 58 1.82 17.04 -4.18
N VAL A 59 0.89 16.15 -3.84
CA VAL A 59 -0.39 16.54 -3.22
C VAL A 59 -0.15 17.06 -1.80
N PHE A 60 0.76 16.42 -1.05
CA PHE A 60 1.06 16.80 0.33
C PHE A 60 1.93 18.07 0.45
N GLU A 61 2.66 18.50 -0.57
CA GLU A 61 3.41 19.77 -0.54
C GLU A 61 2.49 20.98 -0.31
N ASN A 62 1.35 21.03 -0.99
CA ASN A 62 0.36 22.09 -0.82
C ASN A 62 -0.22 22.10 0.60
N GLN A 63 -0.44 20.91 1.16
CA GLN A 63 -0.91 20.74 2.53
C GLN A 63 0.12 21.22 3.56
N LYS A 64 1.40 20.86 3.38
CA LYS A 64 2.49 21.31 4.27
C LYS A 64 2.61 22.84 4.31
N ARG A 65 2.44 23.53 3.18
CA ARG A 65 2.46 24.99 3.13
C ARG A 65 1.30 25.59 3.94
N MET A 66 0.08 25.09 3.75
CA MET A 66 -1.09 25.56 4.51
C MET A 66 -0.99 25.26 6.01
N ASP A 67 -0.44 24.10 6.38
CA ASP A 67 -0.24 23.73 7.77
C ASP A 67 0.83 24.59 8.44
N ALA A 68 1.89 24.97 7.73
CA ALA A 68 2.89 25.91 8.21
C ALA A 68 2.30 27.32 8.44
N GLU A 69 1.46 27.80 7.53
CA GLU A 69 0.75 29.08 7.68
C GLU A 69 -0.22 29.05 8.88
N LYS A 70 -0.99 27.97 9.04
CA LYS A 70 -1.86 27.76 10.21
C LYS A 70 -1.06 27.72 11.50
N ARG A 71 0.05 26.97 11.52
CA ARG A 71 0.95 26.88 12.67
C ARG A 71 1.51 28.25 13.06
N ASN A 72 1.96 29.05 12.10
CA ASN A 72 2.47 30.40 12.36
C ASN A 72 1.39 31.37 12.86
N LYS A 73 0.14 31.23 12.39
CA LYS A 73 -1.00 32.00 12.91
C LYS A 73 -1.36 31.62 14.35
N LEU A 74 -1.29 30.33 14.68
CA LEU A 74 -1.66 29.81 16.01
C LEU A 74 -0.55 29.98 17.06
N LEU A 75 0.73 30.06 16.64
CA LEU A 75 1.88 30.27 17.53
C LEU A 75 2.27 31.74 17.68
N ARG A 76 1.55 32.66 17.05
CA ARG A 76 1.80 34.10 17.17
C ARG A 76 1.37 34.56 18.57
N LYS A 77 2.35 34.82 19.44
CA LYS A 77 2.21 35.64 20.65
C LYS A 77 2.02 37.11 20.27
#